data_AF-A0A228QDI9-F1
#
_entry.id   AF-A0A228QDI9-F1
#
_cell.length_a   1.000
_cell.length_b   1.000
_cell.length_c   1.000
_cell.angle_alpha   90.00
_cell.angle_beta   90.00
_cell.angle_gamma   90.00
#
_symmetry.space_group_name_H-M   'P 1'
#
loop_
_entity.id
_entity.type
_entity.pdbx_description
1 polymer ?
#
loop_
_entity_poly.entity_id
_entity_poly.type
_entity_poly.pdbx_seq_one_letter_code
_entity_poly.pdbx_strand_id
1 'polypeptide(L)'
;MSAGIPMTDDPSIYTVQPNDTLSAIGQKKGVPWKEIARLNEIHDARTLRPGQRLKIPKKAGKIDTHTLDAEHNPLPDAPYKIRSADKEVSGRTTKGGRLAEFWPDFEGQTVEIFFQKLNGEWKKVYETVAEEANKLVTLVSPRLKISTETHPHPQGADGERKPPKPAGKASPSGDQTDSSFGPDKGVKKKQTSDPGGAPDLNVTSDDASLDEFLDKYTGDPITEKDFEDAAKEIGCKVNVIKAVHQTEVGGGSFTKVDGRIVPKILYERHYFYRLSGGKHWDTNPDLSYPVGYYRLNTKYIKKTMKLKGEDGQMHDVDVWVRYDKKKDKEHAKEAETARQLLDEGVLTKDRDTYGSLSYRRLRKAYRLDASAALQACSWGAFQIMGANYKTLGYGSVQAMVKDMSKSERAHLKGFVSFVKADPVLVKAAKNEDFSTFASRYNGPTYKENDYDGKMKHNFDAFEKADADKKKGK
;
A
#
# COMPACT_ATOMS: atom_id res chain seq x y z
N MET A 1 21.33 55.62 -14.77
CA MET A 1 21.25 54.56 -15.79
C MET A 1 21.18 53.24 -15.06
N SER A 2 20.06 52.54 -15.14
CA SER A 2 19.84 51.27 -14.44
C SER A 2 20.44 50.14 -15.29
N ALA A 3 21.48 49.48 -14.79
CA ALA A 3 22.06 48.31 -15.43
C ALA A 3 21.12 47.12 -15.19
N GLY A 4 20.47 46.65 -16.26
CA GLY A 4 19.58 45.49 -16.21
C GLY A 4 20.35 44.23 -15.81
N ILE A 5 19.78 43.49 -14.87
CA ILE A 5 20.19 42.13 -14.51
C ILE A 5 20.08 41.26 -15.78
N PRO A 6 21.11 40.50 -16.18
CA PRO A 6 20.99 39.59 -17.31
C PRO A 6 19.98 38.50 -16.96
N MET A 7 18.83 38.53 -17.64
CA MET A 7 17.87 37.43 -17.60
C MET A 7 18.60 36.19 -18.14
N THR A 8 18.76 35.18 -17.30
CA THR A 8 19.24 33.86 -17.70
C THR A 8 18.36 33.35 -18.84
N ASP A 9 18.95 33.08 -20.00
CA ASP A 9 18.24 32.48 -21.13
C ASP A 9 17.64 31.13 -20.69
N ASP A 10 16.32 31.09 -20.58
CA ASP A 10 15.58 29.86 -20.32
C ASP A 10 15.79 28.91 -21.51
N PRO A 11 16.45 27.74 -21.32
CA PRO A 11 16.73 26.82 -22.42
C PRO A 11 15.46 26.25 -23.09
N SER A 12 14.31 26.38 -22.42
CA SER A 12 12.99 26.03 -22.96
C SER A 12 12.42 27.08 -23.92
N ILE A 13 13.09 28.22 -24.11
CA ILE A 13 12.69 29.28 -25.03
C ILE A 13 13.80 29.55 -26.05
N TYR A 14 13.43 29.64 -27.32
CA TYR A 14 14.32 30.04 -28.41
C TYR A 14 13.80 31.29 -29.09
N THR A 15 14.64 32.33 -29.16
CA THR A 15 14.34 33.53 -29.93
C THR A 15 14.80 33.35 -31.37
N VAL A 16 13.85 33.36 -32.31
CA VAL A 16 14.08 33.19 -33.75
C VAL A 16 15.05 34.26 -34.26
N GLN A 17 16.09 33.84 -34.95
CA GLN A 17 17.07 34.72 -35.58
C GLN A 17 16.71 34.99 -37.05
N PRO A 18 17.24 36.06 -37.66
CA PRO A 18 17.13 36.27 -39.11
C PRO A 18 17.60 35.02 -39.88
N ASN A 19 16.81 34.62 -40.89
CA ASN A 19 17.01 33.43 -41.73
C ASN A 19 16.82 32.06 -41.04
N ASP A 20 16.36 32.02 -39.79
CA ASP A 20 15.97 30.75 -39.18
C ASP A 20 14.77 30.13 -39.90
N THR A 21 14.78 28.80 -39.99
CA THR A 21 13.60 27.99 -40.31
C THR A 21 13.30 27.06 -39.15
N LEU A 22 12.04 26.64 -38.99
CA LEU A 22 11.69 25.67 -37.95
C LEU A 22 12.52 24.38 -38.05
N SER A 23 12.86 23.94 -39.28
CA SER A 23 13.71 22.78 -39.51
C SER A 23 15.14 22.98 -38.98
N ALA A 24 15.76 24.12 -39.27
CA ALA A 24 17.11 24.44 -38.80
C ALA A 24 17.15 24.61 -37.26
N ILE A 25 16.13 25.26 -36.69
CA ILE A 25 15.99 25.38 -35.23
C ILE A 25 15.83 23.99 -34.60
N GLY A 26 14.96 23.14 -35.17
CA GLY A 26 14.75 21.78 -34.70
C GLY A 26 16.03 20.95 -34.70
N GLN A 27 16.80 20.99 -35.79
CA GLN A 27 18.09 20.32 -35.88
C GLN A 27 19.08 20.83 -34.81
N LYS A 28 19.17 22.15 -34.63
CA LYS A 28 20.04 22.78 -33.62
C LYS A 28 19.66 22.39 -32.20
N LYS A 29 18.37 22.20 -31.93
CA LYS A 29 17.82 21.86 -30.61
C LYS A 29 17.64 20.35 -30.38
N GLY A 30 17.89 19.52 -31.39
CA GLY A 30 17.69 18.06 -31.30
C GLY A 30 16.22 17.65 -31.16
N VAL A 31 15.29 18.46 -31.68
CA VAL A 31 13.85 18.20 -31.61
C VAL A 31 13.22 18.27 -33.02
N PRO A 32 12.23 17.41 -33.35
CA PRO A 32 11.52 17.52 -34.62
C PRO A 32 10.83 18.88 -34.74
N TRP A 33 11.02 19.54 -35.88
CA TRP A 33 10.45 20.87 -36.11
C TRP A 33 8.91 20.88 -36.02
N LYS A 34 8.27 19.76 -36.33
CA LYS A 34 6.81 19.57 -36.19
C LYS A 34 6.36 19.66 -34.72
N GLU A 35 7.17 19.19 -33.78
CA GLU A 35 6.87 19.30 -32.34
C GLU A 35 7.06 20.73 -31.85
N ILE A 36 8.06 21.46 -32.36
CA ILE A 36 8.18 22.90 -32.11
C ILE A 36 6.94 23.62 -32.65
N ALA A 37 6.54 23.34 -33.90
CA ALA A 37 5.39 23.96 -34.53
C ALA A 37 4.10 23.70 -33.72
N ARG A 38 3.86 22.44 -33.34
CA ARG A 38 2.72 22.01 -32.53
C ARG A 38 2.67 22.71 -31.17
N LEU A 39 3.79 22.72 -30.44
CA LEU A 39 3.87 23.34 -29.10
C LEU A 39 3.65 24.86 -29.12
N ASN A 40 3.94 25.51 -30.26
CA ASN A 40 3.78 26.94 -30.45
C ASN A 40 2.57 27.32 -31.31
N GLU A 41 1.68 26.37 -31.60
CA GLU A 41 0.46 26.59 -32.40
C GLU A 41 0.75 27.19 -33.79
N ILE A 42 1.90 26.85 -34.38
CA ILE A 42 2.32 27.33 -35.71
C ILE A 42 1.79 26.36 -36.77
N HIS A 43 0.74 26.77 -37.48
CA HIS A 43 0.14 25.97 -38.55
C HIS A 43 0.85 26.11 -39.91
N ASP A 44 1.49 27.25 -40.18
CA ASP A 44 2.29 27.49 -41.39
C ASP A 44 3.71 27.94 -41.01
N ALA A 45 4.71 27.12 -41.31
CA ALA A 45 6.12 27.38 -41.00
C ALA A 45 6.67 28.67 -41.61
N ARG A 46 6.04 29.21 -42.67
CA ARG A 46 6.42 30.47 -43.32
C ARG A 46 6.04 31.72 -42.52
N THR A 47 5.21 31.56 -41.49
CA THR A 47 4.78 32.68 -40.62
C THR A 47 5.80 33.05 -39.56
N LEU A 48 6.90 32.30 -39.47
CA LEU A 48 7.96 32.51 -38.48
C LEU A 48 8.65 33.87 -38.69
N ARG A 49 8.77 34.67 -37.63
CA ARG A 49 9.40 35.99 -37.68
C ARG A 49 10.64 36.09 -36.80
N PRO A 50 11.71 36.77 -37.24
CA PRO A 50 12.83 37.11 -36.36
C PRO A 50 12.36 37.84 -35.11
N GLY A 51 12.92 37.49 -33.95
CA GLY A 51 12.51 37.98 -32.63
C GLY A 51 11.34 37.24 -31.99
N GLN A 52 10.63 36.37 -32.73
CA GLN A 52 9.59 35.53 -32.16
C GLN A 52 10.18 34.54 -31.15
N ARG A 53 9.53 34.39 -29.99
CA ARG A 53 9.95 33.45 -28.94
C ARG A 53 9.19 32.13 -29.12
N LEU A 54 9.92 31.04 -29.33
CA LEU A 54 9.38 29.69 -29.46
C LEU A 54 9.66 28.90 -28.19
N LYS A 55 8.65 28.22 -27.67
CA LYS A 55 8.79 27.14 -26.70
C LYS A 55 9.44 25.93 -27.36
N ILE A 56 10.49 25.40 -26.75
CA ILE A 56 11.17 24.18 -27.19
C ILE A 56 10.63 23.00 -26.38
N PRO A 57 10.12 21.93 -27.03
CA PRO A 57 9.64 20.75 -26.31
C PRO A 57 10.71 20.15 -25.40
N LYS A 58 10.36 19.96 -24.13
CA LYS A 58 11.22 19.26 -23.17
C LYS A 58 11.11 17.76 -23.34
N LYS A 59 12.19 17.04 -23.02
CA LYS A 59 12.17 15.57 -23.01
C LYS A 59 11.26 15.06 -21.89
N ALA A 60 10.52 14.01 -22.17
CA ALA A 60 9.75 13.31 -21.16
C ALA A 60 10.62 12.33 -20.37
N GLY A 61 10.28 12.15 -19.10
CA GLY A 61 10.74 11.03 -18.29
C GLY A 61 10.06 9.71 -18.70
N LYS A 62 10.57 8.59 -18.17
CA LYS A 62 10.04 7.26 -18.49
C LYS A 62 8.68 7.02 -17.83
N ILE A 63 7.88 6.18 -18.47
CA ILE A 63 6.65 5.61 -17.93
C ILE A 63 6.92 4.15 -17.56
N ASP A 64 6.97 3.87 -16.27
CA ASP A 64 7.00 2.52 -15.74
C ASP A 64 5.58 2.08 -15.43
N THR A 65 5.13 0.95 -15.96
CA THR A 65 3.77 0.45 -15.68
C THR A 65 3.81 -0.91 -15.00
N HIS A 66 3.14 -1.00 -13.87
CA HIS A 66 2.90 -2.23 -13.12
C HIS A 66 1.42 -2.57 -13.13
N THR A 67 1.09 -3.86 -13.26
CA THR A 67 -0.28 -4.33 -13.37
C THR A 67 -0.58 -5.42 -12.38
N LEU A 68 -1.76 -5.30 -11.79
CA LEU A 68 -2.22 -6.10 -10.67
C LEU A 68 -3.62 -6.65 -10.96
N ASP A 69 -3.96 -7.81 -10.39
CA ASP A 69 -5.31 -8.36 -10.40
C ASP A 69 -6.21 -7.76 -9.29
N ALA A 70 -7.45 -8.24 -9.16
CA ALA A 70 -8.39 -7.74 -8.15
C ALA A 70 -7.88 -7.94 -6.72
N GLU A 71 -7.17 -9.05 -6.50
CA GLU A 71 -6.53 -9.35 -5.23
C GLU A 71 -5.20 -8.61 -5.08
N HIS A 72 -4.81 -7.73 -6.00
CA HIS A 72 -3.54 -7.00 -6.04
C HIS A 72 -2.31 -7.92 -6.08
N ASN A 73 -2.38 -9.02 -6.81
CA ASN A 73 -1.19 -9.79 -7.21
C ASN A 73 -0.73 -9.33 -8.59
N PRO A 74 0.57 -9.45 -8.92
CA PRO A 74 1.05 -9.19 -10.27
C PRO A 74 0.22 -9.93 -11.31
N LEU A 75 -0.17 -9.25 -12.38
CA LEU A 75 -0.91 -9.84 -13.50
C LEU A 75 0.08 -10.23 -14.60
N PRO A 76 0.56 -11.48 -14.67
CA PRO A 76 1.57 -11.88 -15.65
C PRO A 76 0.96 -12.21 -17.02
N ASP A 77 1.81 -12.23 -18.04
CA ASP A 77 1.53 -12.70 -19.41
C ASP A 77 0.37 -11.96 -20.13
N ALA A 78 -0.17 -10.90 -19.54
CA ALA A 78 -1.31 -10.17 -20.08
C ALA A 78 -0.86 -9.36 -21.32
N PRO A 79 -1.50 -9.55 -22.49
CA PRO A 79 -1.12 -8.82 -23.70
C PRO A 79 -1.44 -7.33 -23.53
N TYR A 80 -0.41 -6.51 -23.69
CA TYR A 80 -0.50 -5.07 -23.54
C TYR A 80 0.03 -4.35 -24.77
N LYS A 81 -0.37 -3.09 -24.88
CA LYS A 81 0.16 -2.13 -25.84
C LYS A 81 0.22 -0.76 -25.20
N ILE A 82 1.37 -0.10 -25.27
CA ILE A 82 1.55 1.28 -24.81
C ILE A 82 1.96 2.14 -26.00
N ARG A 83 1.31 3.29 -26.14
CA ARG A 83 1.47 4.19 -27.27
C ARG A 83 1.66 5.62 -26.82
N SER A 84 2.51 6.36 -27.51
CA SER A 84 2.57 7.83 -27.44
C SER A 84 3.06 8.39 -28.77
N ALA A 85 2.31 9.34 -29.33
CA ALA A 85 2.54 9.84 -30.69
C ALA A 85 2.68 8.68 -31.71
N ASP A 86 3.81 8.61 -32.40
CA ASP A 86 4.16 7.57 -33.39
C ASP A 86 4.87 6.36 -32.77
N LYS A 87 5.19 6.39 -31.47
CA LYS A 87 5.79 5.25 -30.76
C LYS A 87 4.72 4.31 -30.24
N GLU A 88 4.94 3.03 -30.47
CA GLU A 88 4.13 1.96 -29.91
C GLU A 88 5.03 0.80 -29.48
N VAL A 89 4.78 0.30 -28.28
CA VAL A 89 5.42 -0.92 -27.77
C VAL A 89 4.31 -1.89 -27.37
N SER A 90 4.37 -3.10 -27.90
CA SER A 90 3.45 -4.18 -27.54
C SER A 90 4.24 -5.33 -26.94
N GLY A 91 3.60 -6.07 -26.05
CA GLY A 91 4.24 -7.21 -25.39
C GLY A 91 3.28 -7.94 -24.48
N ARG A 92 3.86 -8.70 -23.56
CA ARG A 92 3.13 -9.37 -22.50
C ARG A 92 3.74 -9.01 -21.17
N THR A 93 2.91 -8.81 -20.15
CA THR A 93 3.40 -8.41 -18.83
C THR A 93 4.34 -9.47 -18.27
N THR A 94 5.37 -9.03 -17.56
CA THR A 94 6.34 -9.95 -16.93
C THR A 94 5.66 -10.77 -15.83
N LYS A 95 6.37 -11.77 -15.29
CA LYS A 95 5.90 -12.50 -14.08
C LYS A 95 5.55 -11.55 -12.93
N GLY A 96 6.29 -10.45 -12.80
CA GLY A 96 6.03 -9.37 -11.85
C GLY A 96 5.04 -8.32 -12.35
N GLY A 97 4.19 -8.63 -13.34
CA GLY A 97 3.11 -7.75 -13.80
C GLY A 97 3.59 -6.45 -14.45
N ARG A 98 4.87 -6.33 -14.84
CA ARG A 98 5.41 -5.10 -15.44
C ARG A 98 5.27 -5.10 -16.95
N LEU A 99 5.05 -3.91 -17.52
CA LEU A 99 5.26 -3.65 -18.94
C LEU A 99 6.75 -3.36 -19.18
N ALA A 100 7.17 -3.38 -20.45
CA ALA A 100 8.45 -2.81 -20.85
C ALA A 100 8.51 -1.31 -20.50
N GLU A 101 9.71 -0.83 -20.18
CA GLU A 101 9.95 0.60 -19.98
C GLU A 101 9.55 1.38 -21.24
N PHE A 102 8.80 2.46 -21.07
CA PHE A 102 8.33 3.27 -22.18
C PHE A 102 8.83 4.71 -22.04
N TRP A 103 9.44 5.24 -23.10
CA TRP A 103 10.04 6.57 -23.11
C TRP A 103 9.32 7.44 -24.16
N PRO A 104 8.31 8.24 -23.75
CA PRO A 104 7.74 9.26 -24.60
C PRO A 104 8.84 10.23 -25.07
N ASP A 105 8.65 10.88 -26.21
CA ASP A 105 9.68 11.78 -26.72
C ASP A 105 9.71 13.10 -25.96
N PHE A 106 8.54 13.65 -25.65
CA PHE A 106 8.40 14.99 -25.12
C PHE A 106 7.32 15.12 -24.05
N GLU A 107 7.52 16.06 -23.14
CA GLU A 107 6.51 16.51 -22.18
C GLU A 107 5.22 16.95 -22.91
N GLY A 108 4.07 16.66 -22.31
CA GLY A 108 2.76 17.00 -22.86
C GLY A 108 2.23 16.00 -23.89
N GLN A 109 3.01 14.98 -24.28
CA GLN A 109 2.50 13.92 -25.14
C GLN A 109 1.55 12.99 -24.37
N THR A 110 0.43 12.64 -24.98
CA THR A 110 -0.49 11.62 -24.44
C THR A 110 0.15 10.25 -24.51
N VAL A 111 0.06 9.50 -23.42
CA VAL A 111 0.47 8.10 -23.30
C VAL A 111 -0.77 7.26 -23.03
N GLU A 112 -1.07 6.34 -23.94
CA GLU A 112 -2.23 5.46 -23.87
C GLU A 112 -1.78 4.02 -23.57
N ILE A 113 -2.43 3.36 -22.62
CA ILE A 113 -2.16 1.97 -22.26
C ILE A 113 -3.39 1.11 -22.56
N PHE A 114 -3.17 0.04 -23.29
CA PHE A 114 -4.19 -0.89 -23.75
C PHE A 114 -3.90 -2.30 -23.27
N PHE A 115 -4.97 -3.05 -23.03
CA PHE A 115 -4.92 -4.50 -22.81
C PHE A 115 -5.84 -5.21 -23.79
N GLN A 116 -5.43 -6.39 -24.23
CA GLN A 116 -6.23 -7.20 -25.13
C GLN A 116 -7.28 -7.97 -24.34
N LYS A 117 -8.55 -7.84 -24.75
CA LYS A 117 -9.65 -8.68 -24.26
C LYS A 117 -9.49 -10.11 -24.79
N LEU A 118 -10.19 -11.05 -24.17
CA LEU A 118 -10.18 -12.46 -24.60
C LEU A 118 -10.66 -12.68 -26.04
N ASN A 119 -11.52 -11.80 -26.57
CA ASN A 119 -11.97 -11.82 -27.96
C ASN A 119 -10.94 -11.23 -28.95
N GLY A 120 -9.74 -10.86 -28.48
CA GLY A 120 -8.68 -10.25 -29.31
C GLY A 120 -8.77 -8.73 -29.45
N GLU A 121 -9.84 -8.09 -28.96
CA GLU A 121 -10.04 -6.64 -29.07
C GLU A 121 -9.16 -5.87 -28.08
N TRP A 122 -8.48 -4.82 -28.56
CA TRP A 122 -7.72 -3.93 -27.69
C TRP A 122 -8.63 -2.93 -26.99
N LYS A 123 -8.52 -2.86 -25.65
CA LYS A 123 -9.23 -1.88 -24.82
C LYS A 123 -8.23 -0.90 -24.21
N LYS A 124 -8.44 0.41 -24.41
CA LYS A 124 -7.73 1.44 -23.64
C LYS A 124 -8.17 1.32 -22.18
N VAL A 125 -7.22 1.03 -21.29
CA VAL A 125 -7.49 0.91 -19.84
C VAL A 125 -7.03 2.14 -19.07
N TYR A 126 -6.08 2.88 -19.62
CA TYR A 126 -5.53 4.06 -18.99
C TYR A 126 -4.96 5.03 -20.02
N GLU A 127 -4.97 6.31 -19.67
CA GLU A 127 -4.37 7.39 -20.42
C GLU A 127 -3.75 8.38 -19.44
N THR A 128 -2.57 8.88 -19.77
CA THR A 128 -1.89 9.93 -19.01
C THR A 128 -1.13 10.86 -19.94
N VAL A 129 -0.55 11.90 -19.38
CA VAL A 129 0.32 12.85 -20.10
C VAL A 129 1.75 12.66 -19.61
N ALA A 130 2.69 12.65 -20.55
CA ALA A 130 4.11 12.58 -20.27
C ALA A 130 4.61 13.88 -19.62
N GLU A 131 5.46 13.74 -18.61
CA GLU A 131 6.06 14.86 -17.87
C GLU A 131 7.58 14.75 -17.96
N GLU A 132 8.31 15.80 -17.57
CA GLU A 132 9.78 15.76 -17.49
C GLU A 132 10.26 14.70 -16.46
N ALA A 133 9.47 14.45 -15.41
CA ALA A 133 9.74 13.43 -14.41
C ALA A 133 9.30 12.03 -14.85
N ASN A 134 10.00 11.01 -14.35
CA ASN A 134 9.58 9.62 -14.49
C ASN A 134 8.24 9.39 -13.77
N LYS A 135 7.34 8.62 -14.37
CA LYS A 135 6.01 8.33 -13.84
C LYS A 135 5.82 6.82 -13.68
N LEU A 136 5.42 6.41 -12.48
CA LEU A 136 5.01 5.03 -12.18
C LEU A 136 3.48 4.93 -12.25
N VAL A 137 2.99 4.10 -13.16
CA VAL A 137 1.57 3.78 -13.33
C VAL A 137 1.30 2.40 -12.72
N THR A 138 0.35 2.32 -11.78
CA THR A 138 -0.14 1.02 -11.26
C THR A 138 -1.58 0.80 -11.71
N LEU A 139 -1.81 -0.23 -12.53
CA LEU A 139 -3.13 -0.59 -13.03
C LEU A 139 -3.65 -1.81 -12.28
N VAL A 140 -4.82 -1.69 -11.65
CA VAL A 140 -5.45 -2.79 -10.93
C VAL A 140 -6.69 -3.25 -11.70
N SER A 141 -6.68 -4.50 -12.16
CA SER A 141 -7.87 -5.13 -12.73
C SER A 141 -8.91 -5.32 -11.63
N PRO A 142 -10.18 -4.97 -11.84
CA PRO A 142 -11.25 -5.26 -10.88
C PRO A 142 -11.68 -6.73 -10.87
N ARG A 143 -11.02 -7.61 -11.65
CA ARG A 143 -11.38 -9.02 -11.82
C ARG A 143 -10.18 -9.95 -11.66
N LEU A 144 -10.44 -11.14 -11.14
CA LEU A 144 -9.57 -12.31 -11.22
C LEU A 144 -9.88 -13.11 -12.49
N LYS A 145 -8.86 -13.64 -13.15
CA LYS A 145 -9.01 -14.59 -14.25
C LYS A 145 -8.67 -15.98 -13.72
N ILE A 146 -9.64 -16.90 -13.75
CA ILE A 146 -9.48 -18.23 -13.14
C ILE A 146 -9.70 -19.28 -14.22
N SER A 147 -8.72 -20.16 -14.40
CA SER A 147 -8.87 -21.34 -15.27
C SER A 147 -9.59 -22.44 -14.51
N THR A 148 -10.68 -23.00 -15.05
CA THR A 148 -11.40 -24.12 -14.43
C THR A 148 -11.97 -25.02 -15.51
N GLU A 149 -12.15 -26.30 -15.18
CA GLU A 149 -12.88 -27.22 -16.03
C GLU A 149 -14.38 -26.96 -15.90
N THR A 150 -15.10 -26.99 -17.03
CA THR A 150 -16.56 -26.87 -17.04
C THR A 150 -17.19 -28.25 -16.93
N HIS A 151 -18.20 -28.41 -16.07
CA HIS A 151 -18.93 -29.66 -15.92
C HIS A 151 -20.30 -29.60 -16.60
N PRO A 152 -20.82 -30.75 -17.07
CA PRO A 152 -22.20 -30.84 -17.54
C PRO A 152 -23.19 -30.39 -16.44
N HIS A 153 -24.22 -29.64 -16.84
CA HIS A 153 -25.31 -29.29 -15.92
C HIS A 153 -26.08 -30.56 -15.51
N PRO A 154 -26.49 -30.72 -14.24
CA PRO A 154 -27.32 -31.85 -13.82
C PRO A 154 -28.56 -31.97 -14.68
N GLN A 155 -28.87 -33.19 -15.12
CA GLN A 155 -30.12 -33.47 -15.82
C GLN A 155 -31.22 -33.60 -14.77
N GLY A 156 -32.22 -32.72 -14.82
CA GLY A 156 -33.46 -32.91 -14.07
C GLY A 156 -34.20 -34.16 -14.55
N ALA A 157 -35.14 -34.65 -13.74
CA ALA A 157 -35.92 -35.86 -14.01
C ALA A 157 -36.69 -35.82 -15.35
N ASP A 158 -36.90 -34.64 -15.92
CA ASP A 158 -37.62 -34.44 -17.17
C ASP A 158 -36.66 -33.91 -18.22
N GLY A 159 -36.17 -34.79 -19.10
CA GLY A 159 -35.12 -34.56 -20.08
C GLY A 159 -35.46 -33.59 -21.22
N GLU A 160 -35.91 -32.37 -20.94
CA GLU A 160 -36.07 -31.32 -21.97
C GLU A 160 -34.94 -30.29 -21.94
N ARG A 161 -34.17 -30.27 -23.03
CA ARG A 161 -33.13 -29.29 -23.31
C ARG A 161 -33.69 -28.06 -24.03
N LYS A 162 -33.29 -26.87 -23.59
CA LYS A 162 -32.89 -25.81 -24.53
C LYS A 162 -31.50 -25.30 -24.16
N PRO A 163 -30.44 -25.66 -24.92
CA PRO A 163 -29.15 -25.04 -24.70
C PRO A 163 -29.23 -23.58 -25.16
N PRO A 164 -28.74 -22.61 -24.37
CA PRO A 164 -28.53 -21.27 -24.90
C PRO A 164 -27.54 -21.35 -26.08
N LYS A 165 -27.86 -20.65 -27.18
CA LYS A 165 -26.98 -20.54 -28.36
C LYS A 165 -25.57 -20.14 -27.90
N PRO A 166 -24.51 -20.90 -28.24
CA PRO A 166 -23.16 -20.50 -27.89
C PRO A 166 -22.82 -19.27 -28.73
N ALA A 167 -22.68 -18.10 -28.08
CA ALA A 167 -21.89 -17.04 -28.66
C ALA A 167 -20.45 -17.57 -28.78
N GLY A 168 -19.83 -17.41 -29.95
CA GLY A 168 -18.45 -17.82 -30.18
C GLY A 168 -17.53 -17.16 -29.17
N LYS A 169 -17.21 -17.87 -28.09
CA LYS A 169 -16.19 -17.46 -27.14
C LYS A 169 -14.88 -17.95 -27.71
N ALA A 170 -13.97 -17.02 -28.00
CA ALA A 170 -12.58 -17.34 -28.24
C ALA A 170 -12.09 -18.26 -27.11
N SER A 171 -11.44 -19.36 -27.46
CA SER A 171 -10.82 -20.27 -26.49
C SER A 171 -9.93 -19.44 -25.56
N PRO A 172 -10.06 -19.56 -24.23
CA PRO A 172 -9.10 -18.94 -23.33
C PRO A 172 -7.76 -19.67 -23.51
N SER A 173 -6.87 -19.11 -24.33
CA SER A 173 -5.46 -19.49 -24.33
C SER A 173 -4.71 -18.54 -23.38
N GLY A 174 -4.06 -19.08 -22.36
CA GLY A 174 -3.18 -18.36 -21.44
C GLY A 174 -3.50 -18.64 -19.97
N ASP A 175 -2.53 -19.23 -19.28
CA ASP A 175 -2.54 -19.49 -17.83
C ASP A 175 -2.26 -18.19 -17.07
N GLN A 176 -3.28 -17.59 -16.47
CA GLN A 176 -3.10 -16.31 -15.76
C GLN A 176 -4.04 -16.20 -14.56
N THR A 177 -3.76 -17.04 -13.57
CA THR A 177 -3.46 -16.64 -12.18
C THR A 177 -2.96 -17.90 -11.46
N ASP A 178 -1.93 -18.55 -12.02
CA ASP A 178 -1.24 -19.57 -11.25
C ASP A 178 -0.35 -18.87 -10.24
N SER A 179 -0.77 -18.96 -8.99
CA SER A 179 0.00 -18.53 -7.85
C SER A 179 1.41 -19.10 -7.94
N SER A 180 2.39 -18.22 -8.12
CA SER A 180 3.80 -18.63 -8.21
C SER A 180 4.43 -18.99 -6.86
N PHE A 181 3.62 -19.17 -5.81
CA PHE A 181 4.07 -19.24 -4.42
C PHE A 181 4.21 -20.67 -3.86
N GLY A 182 3.98 -21.70 -4.67
CA GLY A 182 4.18 -23.11 -4.34
C GLY A 182 2.91 -23.97 -4.49
N PRO A 183 3.01 -25.30 -4.44
CA PRO A 183 1.90 -26.21 -4.81
C PRO A 183 0.59 -26.01 -4.02
N ASP A 184 0.66 -25.43 -2.81
CA ASP A 184 -0.49 -25.27 -1.88
C ASP A 184 -0.78 -23.81 -1.47
N LYS A 185 -0.04 -22.85 -2.02
CA LYS A 185 -0.22 -21.42 -1.73
C LYS A 185 -0.82 -20.80 -2.98
N GLY A 186 -1.97 -20.15 -2.89
CA GLY A 186 -2.65 -19.64 -4.08
C GLY A 186 -4.14 -19.38 -3.91
N VAL A 187 -4.79 -18.81 -4.93
CA VAL A 187 -6.24 -18.92 -5.15
C VAL A 187 -6.59 -20.40 -5.10
N LYS A 188 -7.38 -20.83 -4.11
CA LYS A 188 -7.89 -22.20 -4.09
C LYS A 188 -9.24 -22.25 -4.77
N LYS A 189 -9.45 -23.34 -5.49
CA LYS A 189 -10.72 -23.67 -6.13
C LYS A 189 -11.27 -24.87 -5.39
N LYS A 190 -12.47 -24.72 -4.83
CA LYS A 190 -13.24 -25.84 -4.29
C LYS A 190 -14.50 -25.97 -5.12
N GLN A 191 -14.60 -27.07 -5.83
CA GLN A 191 -15.84 -27.42 -6.49
C GLN A 191 -16.82 -27.97 -5.46
N THR A 192 -18.02 -27.41 -5.45
CA THR A 192 -19.16 -27.80 -4.65
C THR A 192 -20.36 -28.04 -5.56
N SER A 193 -21.50 -28.37 -4.98
CA SER A 193 -22.78 -28.38 -5.67
C SER A 193 -23.72 -27.40 -4.99
N ASP A 194 -24.50 -26.68 -5.78
CA ASP A 194 -25.64 -25.93 -5.26
C ASP A 194 -26.74 -26.90 -4.74
N PRO A 195 -27.81 -26.40 -4.09
CA PRO A 195 -28.91 -27.25 -3.63
C PRO A 195 -29.61 -28.06 -4.74
N GLY A 196 -29.48 -27.66 -6.01
CA GLY A 196 -30.00 -28.37 -7.19
C GLY A 196 -29.01 -29.35 -7.82
N GLY A 197 -27.84 -29.56 -7.20
CA GLY A 197 -26.79 -30.45 -7.69
C GLY A 197 -25.87 -29.83 -8.74
N ALA A 198 -26.07 -28.57 -9.13
CA ALA A 198 -25.28 -27.93 -10.18
C ALA A 198 -23.87 -27.62 -9.66
N PRO A 199 -22.82 -27.83 -10.49
CA PRO A 199 -21.45 -27.57 -10.10
C PRO A 199 -21.28 -26.08 -9.79
N ASP A 200 -20.89 -25.78 -8.56
CA ASP A 200 -20.57 -24.45 -8.07
C ASP A 200 -19.07 -24.37 -7.79
N LEU A 201 -18.41 -23.32 -8.26
CA LEU A 201 -16.98 -23.13 -8.06
C LEU A 201 -16.74 -22.08 -7.00
N ASN A 202 -16.45 -22.54 -5.79
CA ASN A 202 -16.00 -21.67 -4.72
C ASN A 202 -14.52 -21.32 -4.93
N VAL A 203 -14.27 -20.05 -5.22
CA VAL A 203 -12.93 -19.49 -5.35
C VAL A 203 -12.59 -18.81 -4.03
N THR A 204 -11.53 -19.25 -3.37
CA THR A 204 -10.96 -18.51 -2.23
C THR A 204 -9.98 -17.45 -2.74
N SER A 205 -9.81 -16.36 -2.00
CA SER A 205 -8.80 -15.35 -2.33
C SER A 205 -7.41 -15.98 -2.49
N ASP A 206 -6.56 -15.29 -3.23
CA ASP A 206 -5.14 -15.62 -3.36
C ASP A 206 -4.38 -15.28 -2.08
N ASP A 207 -4.86 -15.70 -0.92
CA ASP A 207 -4.26 -15.40 0.37
C ASP A 207 -3.58 -16.64 0.95
N ALA A 208 -2.47 -16.48 1.69
CA ALA A 208 -2.00 -17.59 2.50
C ALA A 208 -3.07 -17.85 3.56
N SER A 209 -3.54 -19.10 3.62
CA SER A 209 -4.36 -19.54 4.73
C SER A 209 -3.55 -19.37 6.02
N LEU A 210 -3.96 -18.43 6.84
CA LEU A 210 -3.46 -18.23 8.20
C LEU A 210 -4.27 -19.10 9.18
N ASP A 211 -4.91 -20.18 8.72
CA ASP A 211 -5.87 -21.00 9.50
C ASP A 211 -5.26 -21.50 10.81
N GLU A 212 -3.94 -21.76 10.84
CA GLU A 212 -3.25 -22.11 12.08
C GLU A 212 -3.35 -21.03 13.17
N PHE A 213 -3.54 -19.76 12.79
CA PHE A 213 -3.70 -18.63 13.69
C PHE A 213 -5.16 -18.18 13.79
N LEU A 214 -5.91 -18.13 12.68
CA LEU A 214 -7.21 -17.46 12.61
C LEU A 214 -8.35 -18.25 13.29
N ASP A 215 -8.23 -19.56 13.47
CA ASP A 215 -9.27 -20.41 14.08
C ASP A 215 -8.97 -20.73 15.55
N LYS A 216 -8.32 -19.81 16.26
CA LYS A 216 -7.87 -20.02 17.65
C LYS A 216 -8.69 -19.29 18.70
N TYR A 217 -9.63 -18.43 18.30
CA TYR A 217 -10.41 -17.62 19.23
C TYR A 217 -11.24 -18.50 20.19
N THR A 218 -10.98 -18.34 21.49
CA THR A 218 -11.70 -19.04 22.57
C THR A 218 -12.72 -18.14 23.27
N GLY A 219 -12.62 -16.82 23.09
CA GLY A 219 -13.58 -15.87 23.66
C GLY A 219 -13.33 -15.45 25.10
N ASP A 220 -12.21 -15.85 25.71
CA ASP A 220 -11.93 -15.52 27.12
C ASP A 220 -11.68 -14.00 27.29
N PRO A 221 -12.59 -13.24 27.93
CA PRO A 221 -12.38 -11.80 28.15
C PRO A 221 -11.37 -11.55 29.26
N ILE A 222 -10.80 -10.34 29.29
CA ILE A 222 -10.02 -9.90 30.46
C ILE A 222 -10.98 -9.67 31.63
N THR A 223 -10.74 -10.34 32.76
CA THR A 223 -11.49 -10.14 34.00
C THR A 223 -10.86 -9.06 34.88
N GLU A 224 -11.60 -8.54 35.87
CA GLU A 224 -11.01 -7.60 36.85
C GLU A 224 -9.80 -8.22 37.57
N LYS A 225 -9.88 -9.52 37.89
CA LYS A 225 -8.78 -10.26 38.52
C LYS A 225 -7.53 -10.32 37.65
N ASP A 226 -7.70 -10.46 36.33
CA ASP A 226 -6.58 -10.45 35.39
C ASP A 226 -5.88 -9.07 35.39
N PHE A 227 -6.63 -7.97 35.48
CA PHE A 227 -6.07 -6.62 35.64
C PHE A 227 -5.35 -6.44 36.98
N GLU A 228 -5.91 -6.96 38.08
CA GLU A 228 -5.28 -6.93 39.40
C GLU A 228 -3.95 -7.66 39.41
N ASP A 229 -3.89 -8.86 38.82
CA ASP A 229 -2.67 -9.66 38.73
C ASP A 229 -1.60 -8.96 37.87
N ALA A 230 -2.01 -8.42 36.72
CA ALA A 230 -1.12 -7.64 35.85
C ALA A 230 -0.54 -6.42 36.59
N ALA A 231 -1.36 -5.72 37.37
CA ALA A 231 -0.95 -4.54 38.13
C ALA A 231 0.02 -4.90 39.24
N LYS A 232 -0.23 -6.00 39.93
CA LYS A 232 0.69 -6.56 40.94
C LYS A 232 2.03 -6.94 40.33
N GLU A 233 2.05 -7.56 39.15
CA GLU A 233 3.27 -7.95 38.46
C GLU A 233 4.15 -6.75 38.03
N ILE A 234 3.53 -5.67 37.56
CA ILE A 234 4.23 -4.43 37.19
C ILE A 234 4.56 -3.60 38.45
N GLY A 235 3.76 -3.74 39.50
CA GLY A 235 3.82 -2.97 40.74
C GLY A 235 3.17 -1.60 40.64
N CYS A 236 2.13 -1.44 39.81
CA CYS A 236 1.37 -0.19 39.61
C CYS A 236 -0.08 -0.33 40.07
N LYS A 237 -0.87 0.75 39.98
CA LYS A 237 -2.32 0.68 40.22
C LYS A 237 -3.04 -0.08 39.09
N VAL A 238 -4.11 -0.78 39.43
CA VAL A 238 -4.98 -1.51 38.48
C VAL A 238 -5.51 -0.58 37.39
N ASN A 239 -5.95 0.62 37.79
CA ASN A 239 -6.52 1.60 36.88
C ASN A 239 -5.52 2.15 35.86
N VAL A 240 -4.20 2.06 36.10
CA VAL A 240 -3.18 2.40 35.09
C VAL A 240 -3.28 1.42 33.91
N ILE A 241 -3.38 0.12 34.18
CA ILE A 241 -3.48 -0.90 33.14
C ILE A 241 -4.81 -0.78 32.39
N LYS A 242 -5.91 -0.59 33.12
CA LYS A 242 -7.25 -0.39 32.53
C LYS A 242 -7.28 0.86 31.65
N ALA A 243 -6.61 1.93 32.06
CA ALA A 243 -6.49 3.16 31.27
C ALA A 243 -5.71 2.95 29.97
N VAL A 244 -4.57 2.24 30.01
CA VAL A 244 -3.82 1.89 28.80
C VAL A 244 -4.65 0.98 27.89
N HIS A 245 -5.26 -0.06 28.44
CA HIS A 245 -6.14 -0.96 27.70
C HIS A 245 -7.27 -0.20 26.98
N GLN A 246 -7.97 0.68 27.71
CA GLN A 246 -9.07 1.47 27.14
C GLN A 246 -8.59 2.42 26.02
N THR A 247 -7.40 3.01 26.16
CA THR A 247 -6.81 3.88 25.13
C THR A 247 -6.45 3.10 23.86
N GLU A 248 -5.94 1.88 23.98
CA GLU A 248 -5.45 1.09 22.85
C GLU A 248 -6.57 0.30 22.13
N VAL A 249 -7.53 -0.26 22.87
CA VAL A 249 -8.61 -1.08 22.31
C VAL A 249 -9.49 -0.26 21.37
N GLY A 250 -9.88 0.95 21.78
CA GLY A 250 -10.84 1.77 21.04
C GLY A 250 -12.06 0.96 20.58
N GLY A 251 -12.19 0.76 19.25
CA GLY A 251 -13.29 -0.01 18.61
C GLY A 251 -13.19 -1.55 18.69
N GLY A 252 -12.35 -2.11 19.57
CA GLY A 252 -12.28 -3.56 19.84
C GLY A 252 -10.90 -4.17 19.58
N SER A 253 -10.63 -5.30 20.25
CA SER A 253 -9.38 -6.08 20.22
C SER A 253 -9.41 -7.23 19.20
N PHE A 254 -10.60 -7.67 18.81
CA PHE A 254 -10.87 -8.68 17.79
C PHE A 254 -11.78 -8.09 16.69
N THR A 255 -11.73 -8.67 15.50
CA THR A 255 -12.54 -8.31 14.34
C THR A 255 -12.95 -9.56 13.57
N LYS A 256 -13.87 -9.42 12.61
CA LYS A 256 -14.29 -10.51 11.74
C LYS A 256 -13.59 -10.43 10.39
N VAL A 257 -12.95 -11.53 10.00
CA VAL A 257 -12.33 -11.70 8.67
C VAL A 257 -12.73 -13.07 8.15
N ASP A 258 -13.35 -13.11 6.97
CA ASP A 258 -13.84 -14.35 6.32
C ASP A 258 -14.69 -15.22 7.25
N GLY A 259 -15.58 -14.59 8.02
CA GLY A 259 -16.46 -15.26 8.98
C GLY A 259 -15.80 -15.71 10.28
N ARG A 260 -14.48 -15.52 10.44
CA ARG A 260 -13.71 -15.91 11.62
C ARG A 260 -13.43 -14.72 12.52
N ILE A 261 -13.39 -14.96 13.84
CA ILE A 261 -13.04 -13.94 14.83
C ILE A 261 -11.53 -13.99 15.05
N VAL A 262 -10.86 -12.88 14.76
CA VAL A 262 -9.39 -12.81 14.72
C VAL A 262 -8.91 -11.53 15.41
N PRO A 263 -7.68 -11.46 15.96
CA PRO A 263 -7.18 -10.24 16.59
C PRO A 263 -7.21 -9.07 15.62
N LYS A 264 -7.54 -7.88 16.09
CA LYS A 264 -7.35 -6.67 15.29
C LYS A 264 -5.86 -6.44 15.07
N ILE A 265 -5.47 -6.10 13.85
CA ILE A 265 -4.07 -5.85 13.49
C ILE A 265 -3.89 -4.54 12.72
N LEU A 266 -2.70 -3.96 12.85
CA LEU A 266 -2.18 -3.00 11.89
C LEU A 266 -0.97 -3.63 11.20
N TYR A 267 -1.02 -3.74 9.88
CA TYR A 267 0.14 -4.17 9.10
C TYR A 267 1.02 -2.95 8.78
N GLU A 268 2.33 -3.07 8.98
CA GLU A 268 3.29 -1.98 8.77
C GLU A 268 4.26 -2.30 7.63
N ARG A 269 3.99 -1.81 6.41
CA ARG A 269 4.81 -2.13 5.21
C ARG A 269 6.29 -1.79 5.36
N HIS A 270 6.62 -0.76 6.14
CA HIS A 270 7.99 -0.33 6.35
C HIS A 270 8.75 -1.21 7.35
N TYR A 271 8.04 -1.84 8.28
CA TYR A 271 8.62 -2.92 9.08
C TYR A 271 8.89 -4.14 8.22
N PHE A 272 7.92 -4.54 7.38
CA PHE A 272 8.10 -5.66 6.48
C PHE A 272 9.25 -5.43 5.50
N TYR A 273 9.34 -4.23 4.91
CA TYR A 273 10.48 -3.81 4.09
C TYR A 273 11.80 -4.06 4.81
N ARG A 274 11.97 -3.51 6.02
CA ARG A 274 13.22 -3.67 6.79
C ARG A 274 13.50 -5.14 7.14
N LEU A 275 12.49 -5.88 7.58
CA LEU A 275 12.62 -7.26 8.07
C LEU A 275 12.87 -8.27 6.94
N SER A 276 12.33 -8.02 5.75
CA SER A 276 12.57 -8.82 4.54
C SER A 276 13.87 -8.44 3.80
N GLY A 277 14.65 -7.49 4.34
CA GLY A 277 15.88 -7.01 3.73
C GLY A 277 15.66 -6.10 2.51
N GLY A 278 14.50 -5.46 2.42
CA GLY A 278 14.14 -4.51 1.38
C GLY A 278 13.94 -5.14 0.01
N LYS A 279 13.62 -6.44 -0.06
CA LYS A 279 13.58 -7.16 -1.34
C LYS A 279 12.36 -6.81 -2.18
N HIS A 280 11.20 -6.59 -1.56
CA HIS A 280 9.93 -6.64 -2.29
C HIS A 280 9.32 -5.27 -2.65
N TRP A 281 10.07 -4.16 -2.54
CA TRP A 281 9.48 -2.83 -2.68
C TRP A 281 9.05 -2.49 -4.10
N ASP A 282 9.73 -3.05 -5.10
CA ASP A 282 9.55 -2.74 -6.50
C ASP A 282 8.52 -3.68 -7.16
N THR A 283 8.28 -4.85 -6.58
CA THR A 283 7.27 -5.82 -7.01
C THR A 283 5.99 -5.77 -6.19
N ASN A 284 6.07 -5.36 -4.91
CA ASN A 284 4.95 -5.34 -3.96
C ASN A 284 4.97 -4.06 -3.05
N PRO A 285 4.91 -2.85 -3.62
CA PRO A 285 5.03 -1.58 -2.88
C PRO A 285 3.91 -1.31 -1.86
N ASP A 286 2.77 -1.99 -1.96
CA ASP A 286 1.70 -1.94 -0.96
C ASP A 286 2.04 -2.74 0.31
N LEU A 287 2.87 -3.78 0.17
CA LEU A 287 3.30 -4.69 1.25
C LEU A 287 4.67 -4.31 1.82
N SER A 288 5.57 -3.80 0.99
CA SER A 288 6.96 -3.52 1.32
C SER A 288 7.33 -2.14 0.76
N TYR A 289 7.63 -1.18 1.63
CA TYR A 289 8.08 0.14 1.16
C TYR A 289 8.92 0.82 2.23
N PRO A 290 9.93 1.64 1.89
CA PRO A 290 10.81 2.25 2.90
C PRO A 290 10.09 3.21 3.87
N VAL A 291 8.90 3.70 3.51
CA VAL A 291 8.06 4.55 4.38
C VAL A 291 6.73 3.88 4.71
N GLY A 292 6.19 4.21 5.88
CA GLY A 292 4.88 3.73 6.33
C GLY A 292 3.73 4.27 5.49
N TYR A 293 2.50 3.94 5.90
CA TYR A 293 1.30 4.49 5.26
C TYR A 293 1.09 5.96 5.66
N TYR A 294 0.48 6.71 4.75
CA TYR A 294 0.33 8.15 4.86
C TYR A 294 -0.94 8.52 5.65
N ARG A 295 -0.83 9.57 6.46
CA ARG A 295 -1.94 10.14 7.23
C ARG A 295 -2.46 11.37 6.49
N LEU A 296 -3.77 11.42 6.23
CA LEU A 296 -4.40 12.39 5.31
C LEU A 296 -4.01 13.86 5.57
N ASN A 297 -3.95 14.26 6.84
CA ASN A 297 -3.69 15.66 7.23
C ASN A 297 -2.22 15.92 7.59
N THR A 298 -1.35 14.93 7.49
CA THR A 298 0.08 15.08 7.76
C THR A 298 0.78 15.59 6.51
N LYS A 299 1.75 16.50 6.69
CA LYS A 299 2.59 17.00 5.60
C LYS A 299 3.77 16.08 5.32
N TYR A 300 4.10 15.95 4.05
CA TYR A 300 5.20 15.15 3.52
C TYR A 300 5.99 15.98 2.51
N ILE A 301 7.26 15.65 2.34
CA ILE A 301 8.13 16.20 1.31
C ILE A 301 8.71 15.06 0.48
N LYS A 302 8.93 15.34 -0.80
CA LYS A 302 9.52 14.38 -1.72
C LYS A 302 11.04 14.29 -1.49
N LYS A 303 11.56 13.07 -1.42
CA LYS A 303 13.00 12.78 -1.41
C LYS A 303 13.29 11.62 -2.34
N THR A 304 14.37 11.72 -3.10
CA THR A 304 14.84 10.60 -3.93
C THR A 304 15.72 9.68 -3.08
N MET A 305 15.41 8.39 -3.10
CA MET A 305 16.17 7.34 -2.42
C MET A 305 16.70 6.33 -3.44
N LYS A 306 17.92 5.86 -3.22
CA LYS A 306 18.50 4.75 -3.99
C LYS A 306 18.10 3.42 -3.36
N LEU A 307 17.24 2.68 -4.04
CA LEU A 307 16.73 1.38 -3.57
C LEU A 307 17.21 0.26 -4.49
N LYS A 308 17.58 -0.89 -3.91
CA LYS A 308 17.98 -2.06 -4.67
C LYS A 308 16.74 -2.88 -5.04
N GLY A 309 16.46 -3.10 -6.31
CA GLY A 309 15.33 -3.92 -6.77
C GLY A 309 15.57 -5.42 -6.61
N GLU A 310 14.55 -6.23 -6.84
CA GLU A 310 14.70 -7.70 -6.86
C GLU A 310 15.66 -8.18 -7.96
N ASP A 311 15.81 -7.39 -9.03
CA ASP A 311 16.79 -7.57 -10.11
C ASP A 311 18.25 -7.34 -9.68
N GLY A 312 18.46 -6.87 -8.45
CA GLY A 312 19.76 -6.55 -7.89
C GLY A 312 20.33 -5.21 -8.35
N GLN A 313 19.61 -4.45 -9.18
CA GLN A 313 20.02 -3.13 -9.66
C GLN A 313 19.60 -2.03 -8.69
N MET A 314 20.29 -0.89 -8.75
CA MET A 314 19.94 0.30 -7.98
C MET A 314 19.02 1.20 -8.79
N HIS A 315 17.91 1.59 -8.18
CA HIS A 315 16.90 2.46 -8.77
C HIS A 315 16.78 3.74 -7.94
N ASP A 316 16.70 4.89 -8.62
CA ASP A 316 16.34 6.17 -7.99
C ASP A 316 14.80 6.22 -7.84
N VAL A 317 14.33 6.33 -6.60
CA VAL A 317 12.91 6.23 -6.25
C VAL A 317 12.50 7.45 -5.45
N ASP A 318 11.55 8.21 -5.99
CA ASP A 318 10.93 9.31 -5.24
C ASP A 318 10.00 8.74 -4.16
N VAL A 319 10.30 9.09 -2.91
CA VAL A 319 9.51 8.74 -1.74
C VAL A 319 9.02 10.01 -1.04
N TRP A 320 7.82 9.95 -0.49
CA TRP A 320 7.28 11.03 0.33
C TRP A 320 7.59 10.74 1.79
N VAL A 321 8.50 11.51 2.38
CA VAL A 321 8.86 11.37 3.80
C VAL A 321 8.14 12.42 4.63
N ARG A 322 7.85 12.08 5.88
CA ARG A 322 7.15 13.00 6.79
C ARG A 322 7.95 14.30 6.94
N TYR A 323 7.28 15.43 6.73
CA TYR A 323 7.88 16.76 6.87
C TYR A 323 8.16 17.08 8.34
N ASP A 324 9.41 17.40 8.67
CA ASP A 324 9.82 17.87 9.99
C ASP A 324 10.13 19.38 9.92
N LYS A 325 9.36 20.19 10.66
CA LYS A 325 9.50 21.64 10.67
C LYS A 325 10.90 22.15 11.04
N LYS A 326 11.65 21.40 11.84
CA LYS A 326 13.00 21.77 12.26
C LYS A 326 14.04 21.34 11.23
N LYS A 327 13.93 20.11 10.72
CA LYS A 327 14.93 19.51 9.83
C LYS A 327 14.77 19.93 8.37
N ASP A 328 13.54 20.15 7.93
CA ASP A 328 13.22 20.35 6.51
C ASP A 328 12.71 21.78 6.23
N LYS A 329 13.07 22.76 7.07
CA LYS A 329 12.55 24.15 7.02
C LYS A 329 12.67 24.82 5.63
N GLU A 330 13.70 24.45 4.87
CA GLU A 330 13.97 25.01 3.53
C GLU A 330 12.97 24.48 2.47
N HIS A 331 12.44 23.28 2.70
CA HIS A 331 11.43 22.62 1.87
C HIS A 331 9.99 22.89 2.35
N ALA A 332 9.78 23.87 3.24
CA ALA A 332 8.46 24.16 3.81
C ALA A 332 7.39 24.48 2.76
N LYS A 333 7.79 25.07 1.62
CA LYS A 333 6.90 25.39 0.50
C LYS A 333 6.55 24.19 -0.37
N GLU A 334 7.38 23.15 -0.36
CA GLU A 334 7.21 21.89 -1.09
C GLU A 334 6.46 20.84 -0.24
N ALA A 335 6.10 21.18 1.00
CA ALA A 335 5.47 20.26 1.93
C ALA A 335 3.96 20.16 1.71
N GLU A 336 3.52 19.00 1.26
CA GLU A 336 2.14 18.71 0.86
C GLU A 336 1.47 17.72 1.80
N THR A 337 0.17 17.86 2.02
CA THR A 337 -0.59 16.89 2.80
C THR A 337 -0.86 15.63 1.99
N ALA A 338 -0.94 14.47 2.64
CA ALA A 338 -1.29 13.24 1.93
C ALA A 338 -2.65 13.30 1.23
N ARG A 339 -3.59 14.13 1.71
CA ARG A 339 -4.84 14.41 0.98
C ARG A 339 -4.58 15.08 -0.38
N GLN A 340 -3.74 16.11 -0.43
CA GLN A 340 -3.38 16.76 -1.70
C GLN A 340 -2.73 15.75 -2.66
N LEU A 341 -1.78 14.95 -2.16
CA LEU A 341 -1.12 13.93 -2.97
C LEU A 341 -2.08 12.84 -3.48
N LEU A 342 -3.17 12.55 -2.75
CA LEU A 342 -4.23 11.65 -3.24
C LEU A 342 -5.07 12.31 -4.32
N ASP A 343 -5.44 13.59 -4.13
CA ASP A 343 -6.24 14.36 -5.08
C ASP A 343 -5.49 14.56 -6.41
N GLU A 344 -4.16 14.67 -6.36
CA GLU A 344 -3.26 14.75 -7.53
C GLU A 344 -2.95 13.39 -8.17
N GLY A 345 -3.38 12.28 -7.54
CA GLY A 345 -3.13 10.92 -8.02
C GLY A 345 -1.70 10.42 -7.80
N VAL A 346 -0.87 11.14 -7.03
CA VAL A 346 0.49 10.74 -6.63
C VAL A 346 0.44 9.55 -5.65
N LEU A 347 -0.52 9.59 -4.72
CA LEU A 347 -0.85 8.48 -3.83
C LEU A 347 -2.17 7.84 -4.24
N THR A 348 -2.38 6.59 -3.81
CA THR A 348 -3.69 5.94 -3.92
C THR A 348 -4.17 5.46 -2.56
N LYS A 349 -5.48 5.55 -2.31
CA LYS A 349 -6.06 5.20 -1.00
C LYS A 349 -5.71 3.75 -0.62
N ASP A 350 -5.90 2.81 -1.53
CA ASP A 350 -5.74 1.37 -1.25
C ASP A 350 -4.27 0.96 -1.03
N ARG A 351 -3.34 1.56 -1.77
CA ARG A 351 -1.90 1.30 -1.61
C ARG A 351 -1.30 2.02 -0.41
N ASP A 352 -1.62 3.31 -0.26
CA ASP A 352 -0.79 4.24 0.51
C ASP A 352 -1.38 4.66 1.85
N THR A 353 -2.66 4.39 2.11
CA THR A 353 -3.29 4.78 3.38
C THR A 353 -3.54 3.58 4.29
N TYR A 354 -3.71 3.88 5.58
CA TYR A 354 -4.24 2.92 6.55
C TYR A 354 -5.73 2.69 6.28
N GLY A 355 -6.20 1.47 6.52
CA GLY A 355 -7.59 1.09 6.28
C GLY A 355 -7.87 -0.35 6.71
N SER A 356 -8.95 -0.93 6.17
CA SER A 356 -9.39 -2.31 6.48
C SER A 356 -8.54 -3.41 5.84
N LEU A 357 -7.45 -3.05 5.14
CA LEU A 357 -6.69 -3.97 4.30
C LEU A 357 -5.56 -4.71 5.06
N SER A 358 -5.41 -4.54 6.37
CA SER A 358 -4.29 -5.11 7.12
C SER A 358 -4.19 -6.64 7.01
N TYR A 359 -5.31 -7.36 7.10
CA TYR A 359 -5.30 -8.82 6.97
C TYR A 359 -4.97 -9.30 5.56
N ARG A 360 -5.50 -8.62 4.53
CA ARG A 360 -5.14 -8.87 3.13
C ARG A 360 -3.64 -8.67 2.92
N ARG A 361 -3.08 -7.56 3.43
CA ARG A 361 -1.64 -7.25 3.35
C ARG A 361 -0.80 -8.30 4.08
N LEU A 362 -1.18 -8.65 5.32
CA LEU A 362 -0.49 -9.67 6.10
C LEU A 362 -0.44 -11.01 5.36
N ARG A 363 -1.58 -11.51 4.85
CA ARG A 363 -1.67 -12.81 4.18
C ARG A 363 -0.76 -12.91 2.97
N LYS A 364 -0.64 -11.83 2.20
CA LYS A 364 0.28 -11.78 1.06
C LYS A 364 1.74 -11.68 1.48
N ALA A 365 2.04 -10.76 2.41
CA ALA A 365 3.39 -10.60 2.93
C ALA A 365 3.91 -11.90 3.55
N TYR A 366 3.02 -12.68 4.20
CA TYR A 366 3.34 -13.97 4.80
C TYR A 366 3.82 -15.02 3.78
N ARG A 367 3.45 -14.88 2.52
CA ARG A 367 3.93 -15.74 1.43
C ARG A 367 5.34 -15.40 1.00
N LEU A 368 5.66 -14.11 1.02
CA LEU A 368 6.98 -13.59 0.65
C LEU A 368 7.99 -13.89 1.76
N ASP A 369 7.62 -13.56 3.01
CA ASP A 369 8.39 -13.90 4.20
C ASP A 369 7.46 -14.02 5.42
N ALA A 370 7.20 -15.27 5.82
CA ALA A 370 6.28 -15.60 6.90
C ALA A 370 6.66 -14.95 8.23
N SER A 371 7.95 -14.93 8.57
CA SER A 371 8.40 -14.39 9.86
C SER A 371 8.37 -12.87 9.85
N ALA A 372 8.88 -12.25 8.79
CA ALA A 372 8.87 -10.79 8.65
C ALA A 372 7.44 -10.23 8.62
N ALA A 373 6.51 -10.92 7.96
CA ALA A 373 5.11 -10.49 7.86
C ALA A 373 4.41 -10.46 9.22
N LEU A 374 4.53 -11.53 10.01
CA LEU A 374 3.95 -11.56 11.37
C LEU A 374 4.60 -10.53 12.28
N GLN A 375 5.92 -10.33 12.15
CA GLN A 375 6.67 -9.34 12.93
C GLN A 375 6.31 -7.89 12.56
N ALA A 376 5.89 -7.67 11.31
CA ALA A 376 5.46 -6.37 10.79
C ALA A 376 4.02 -6.00 11.16
N CYS A 377 3.32 -6.83 11.93
CA CYS A 377 1.99 -6.51 12.44
C CYS A 377 2.03 -6.13 13.92
N SER A 378 1.22 -5.14 14.31
CA SER A 378 0.74 -4.99 15.68
C SER A 378 -0.46 -5.89 15.92
N TRP A 379 -0.58 -6.44 17.13
CA TRP A 379 -1.59 -7.47 17.44
C TRP A 379 -2.46 -7.10 18.64
N GLY A 380 -3.77 -7.24 18.45
CA GLY A 380 -4.77 -7.29 19.51
C GLY A 380 -4.98 -5.98 20.28
N ALA A 381 -5.50 -6.12 21.50
CA ALA A 381 -5.94 -5.04 22.38
C ALA A 381 -4.89 -3.96 22.64
N PHE A 382 -3.64 -4.37 22.85
CA PHE A 382 -2.54 -3.48 23.23
C PHE A 382 -1.65 -3.08 22.03
N GLN A 383 -1.97 -3.53 20.82
CA GLN A 383 -1.22 -3.23 19.59
C GLN A 383 0.30 -3.51 19.69
N ILE A 384 0.68 -4.59 20.36
CA ILE A 384 2.09 -4.98 20.47
C ILE A 384 2.60 -5.49 19.11
N MET A 385 3.71 -4.92 18.63
CA MET A 385 4.37 -5.38 17.39
C MET A 385 4.90 -6.80 17.53
N GLY A 386 4.64 -7.63 16.52
CA GLY A 386 5.12 -9.02 16.43
C GLY A 386 6.65 -9.15 16.49
N ALA A 387 7.38 -8.12 16.06
CA ALA A 387 8.84 -8.03 16.19
C ALA A 387 9.34 -8.18 17.65
N ASN A 388 8.48 -7.92 18.64
CA ASN A 388 8.82 -8.04 20.06
C ASN A 388 8.65 -9.47 20.62
N TYR A 389 8.36 -10.49 19.81
CA TYR A 389 8.08 -11.85 20.30
C TYR A 389 9.12 -12.39 21.30
N LYS A 390 10.42 -12.11 21.07
CA LYS A 390 11.50 -12.51 22.00
C LYS A 390 11.41 -11.77 23.33
N THR A 391 11.15 -10.46 23.30
CA THR A 391 10.93 -9.63 24.49
C THR A 391 9.77 -10.14 25.33
N LEU A 392 8.74 -10.67 24.65
CA LEU A 392 7.57 -11.28 25.30
C LEU A 392 7.80 -12.72 25.76
N GLY A 393 9.00 -13.28 25.57
CA GLY A 393 9.37 -14.62 26.01
C GLY A 393 8.97 -15.76 25.06
N TYR A 394 8.55 -15.46 23.83
CA TYR A 394 8.22 -16.49 22.84
C TYR A 394 9.47 -16.95 22.06
N GLY A 395 9.54 -18.24 21.74
CA GLY A 395 10.60 -18.81 20.90
C GLY A 395 10.49 -18.43 19.42
N SER A 396 9.30 -18.05 18.95
CA SER A 396 9.04 -17.60 17.59
C SER A 396 7.87 -16.62 17.53
N VAL A 397 7.80 -15.81 16.46
CA VAL A 397 6.66 -14.91 16.22
C VAL A 397 5.37 -15.70 15.97
N GLN A 398 5.45 -16.88 15.36
CA GLN A 398 4.31 -17.78 15.15
C GLN A 398 3.71 -18.20 16.50
N ALA A 399 4.55 -18.54 17.48
CA ALA A 399 4.08 -18.90 18.82
C ALA A 399 3.37 -17.71 19.50
N MET A 400 3.93 -16.51 19.38
CA MET A 400 3.29 -15.27 19.88
C MET A 400 1.92 -15.06 19.24
N VAL A 401 1.85 -15.09 17.90
CA VAL A 401 0.60 -14.83 17.16
C VAL A 401 -0.45 -15.89 17.44
N LYS A 402 -0.06 -17.16 17.55
CA LYS A 402 -0.96 -18.27 17.92
C LYS A 402 -1.56 -18.07 19.31
N ASP A 403 -0.80 -17.56 20.27
CA ASP A 403 -1.31 -17.28 21.60
C ASP A 403 -2.22 -16.04 21.60
N MET A 404 -1.78 -14.96 20.96
CA MET A 404 -2.58 -13.73 20.81
C MET A 404 -3.87 -13.96 20.03
N SER A 405 -3.96 -14.98 19.19
CA SER A 405 -5.18 -15.29 18.44
C SER A 405 -6.27 -15.97 19.28
N LYS A 406 -5.97 -16.37 20.52
CA LYS A 406 -6.94 -17.03 21.40
C LYS A 406 -7.88 -16.06 22.11
N SER A 407 -7.32 -15.05 22.77
CA SER A 407 -8.09 -14.24 23.71
C SER A 407 -7.40 -12.91 24.06
N GLU A 408 -8.17 -11.98 24.64
CA GLU A 408 -7.62 -10.73 25.15
C GLU A 408 -6.70 -10.95 26.36
N ARG A 409 -6.91 -12.02 27.14
CA ARG A 409 -6.01 -12.40 28.23
C ARG A 409 -4.58 -12.66 27.73
N ALA A 410 -4.44 -13.28 26.55
CA ALA A 410 -3.13 -13.45 25.92
C ALA A 410 -2.51 -12.10 25.51
N HIS A 411 -3.34 -11.13 25.07
CA HIS A 411 -2.86 -9.77 24.78
C HIS A 411 -2.35 -9.08 26.04
N LEU A 412 -3.08 -9.18 27.17
CA LEU A 412 -2.68 -8.61 28.46
C LEU A 412 -1.37 -9.22 28.97
N LYS A 413 -1.21 -10.54 28.89
CA LYS A 413 0.05 -11.21 29.24
C LYS A 413 1.23 -10.68 28.41
N GLY A 414 1.02 -10.48 27.11
CA GLY A 414 2.00 -9.87 26.21
C GLY A 414 2.36 -8.44 26.61
N PHE A 415 1.35 -7.62 26.92
CA PHE A 415 1.52 -6.25 27.41
C PHE A 415 2.34 -6.19 28.70
N VAL A 416 2.00 -7.01 29.70
CA VAL A 416 2.74 -7.08 30.98
C VAL A 416 4.20 -7.43 30.75
N SER A 417 4.47 -8.44 29.92
CA SER A 417 5.83 -8.87 29.58
C SER A 417 6.61 -7.75 28.88
N PHE A 418 5.95 -7.05 27.96
CA PHE A 418 6.54 -5.91 27.26
C PHE A 418 6.90 -4.75 28.20
N VAL A 419 5.98 -4.36 29.09
CA VAL A 419 6.22 -3.30 30.07
C VAL A 419 7.36 -3.68 31.02
N LYS A 420 7.38 -4.92 31.54
CA LYS A 420 8.42 -5.39 32.47
C LYS A 420 9.82 -5.43 31.85
N ALA A 421 9.91 -5.58 30.53
CA ALA A 421 11.19 -5.56 29.83
C ALA A 421 11.81 -4.16 29.72
N ASP A 422 11.06 -3.08 30.00
CA ASP A 422 11.54 -1.71 29.94
C ASP A 422 11.41 -1.01 31.30
N PRO A 423 12.53 -0.77 32.03
CA PRO A 423 12.50 -0.10 33.33
C PRO A 423 11.87 1.30 33.30
N VAL A 424 11.92 2.01 32.17
CA VAL A 424 11.29 3.32 32.03
C VAL A 424 9.78 3.18 31.99
N LEU A 425 9.23 2.19 31.28
CA LEU A 425 7.80 1.91 31.27
C LEU A 425 7.31 1.46 32.65
N VAL A 426 8.06 0.59 33.34
CA VAL A 426 7.73 0.19 34.71
C VAL A 426 7.68 1.40 35.64
N LYS A 427 8.71 2.26 35.62
CA LYS A 427 8.76 3.46 36.46
C LYS A 427 7.62 4.43 36.13
N ALA A 428 7.34 4.65 34.85
CA ALA A 428 6.26 5.53 34.41
C ALA A 428 4.89 5.00 34.86
N ALA A 429 4.63 3.70 34.72
CA ALA A 429 3.40 3.06 35.19
C ALA A 429 3.23 3.17 36.71
N LYS A 430 4.30 3.00 37.48
CA LYS A 430 4.29 3.16 38.95
C LYS A 430 3.99 4.57 39.40
N ASN A 431 4.50 5.55 38.65
CA ASN A 431 4.38 6.97 38.99
C ASN A 431 3.18 7.64 38.32
N GLU A 432 2.32 6.89 37.62
CA GLU A 432 1.18 7.43 36.86
C GLU A 432 1.61 8.48 35.81
N ASP A 433 2.85 8.37 35.32
CA ASP A 433 3.43 9.29 34.33
C ASP A 433 3.04 8.85 32.92
N PHE A 434 1.81 9.19 32.54
CA PHE A 434 1.25 8.85 31.24
C PHE A 434 1.97 9.51 30.06
N SER A 435 2.59 10.67 30.25
CA SER A 435 3.36 11.32 29.19
C SER A 435 4.65 10.55 28.88
N THR A 436 5.42 10.15 29.90
CA THR A 436 6.59 9.29 29.69
C THR A 436 6.17 7.90 29.18
N PHE A 437 5.09 7.33 29.73
CA PHE A 437 4.58 6.04 29.30
C PHE A 437 4.20 6.07 27.81
N ALA A 438 3.34 7.00 27.38
CA ALA A 438 2.90 7.11 26.01
C ALA A 438 4.05 7.45 25.04
N SER A 439 4.98 8.31 25.44
CA SER A 439 6.15 8.62 24.61
C SER A 439 7.04 7.40 24.38
N ARG A 440 7.21 6.55 25.39
CA ARG A 440 8.05 5.36 25.30
C ARG A 440 7.33 4.20 24.61
N TYR A 441 6.03 4.06 24.83
CA TYR A 441 5.19 2.98 24.31
C TYR A 441 4.72 3.23 22.87
N ASN A 442 4.14 4.40 22.58
CA ASN A 442 3.60 4.75 21.26
C ASN A 442 4.61 5.52 20.38
N GLY A 443 5.76 5.92 20.95
CA GLY A 443 6.85 6.59 20.25
C GLY A 443 6.83 8.13 20.34
N PRO A 444 7.82 8.81 19.74
CA PRO A 444 8.04 10.25 19.94
C PRO A 444 6.93 11.16 19.41
N THR A 445 6.08 10.66 18.49
CA THR A 445 4.95 11.40 17.93
C THR A 445 3.63 11.13 18.66
N TYR A 446 3.66 10.53 19.86
CA TYR A 446 2.47 10.13 20.61
C TYR A 446 1.46 11.26 20.82
N LYS A 447 1.94 12.50 21.02
CA LYS A 447 1.11 13.70 21.24
C LYS A 447 0.15 14.00 20.09
N GLU A 448 0.50 13.59 18.86
CA GLU A 448 -0.36 13.83 17.69
C GLU A 448 -1.69 13.09 17.77
N ASN A 449 -1.72 11.98 18.52
CA ASN A 449 -2.88 11.16 18.74
C ASN A 449 -3.45 11.33 20.17
N ASP A 450 -2.91 12.26 20.96
CA ASP A 450 -3.29 12.53 22.35
C ASP A 450 -3.28 11.26 23.23
N TYR A 451 -2.28 10.38 23.06
CA TYR A 451 -2.24 9.11 23.80
C TYR A 451 -2.16 9.33 25.32
N ASP A 452 -1.33 10.27 25.78
CA ASP A 452 -1.18 10.58 27.19
C ASP A 452 -2.44 11.22 27.79
N GLY A 453 -3.04 12.18 27.09
CA GLY A 453 -4.30 12.80 27.52
C GLY A 453 -5.42 11.78 27.64
N LYS A 454 -5.56 10.87 26.67
CA LYS A 454 -6.53 9.76 26.72
C LYS A 454 -6.29 8.80 27.87
N MET A 455 -5.04 8.37 28.07
CA MET A 455 -4.70 7.49 29.21
C MET A 455 -5.02 8.17 30.54
N LYS A 456 -4.64 9.45 30.70
CA LYS A 456 -4.95 10.20 31.93
C LYS A 456 -6.46 10.34 32.15
N HIS A 457 -7.21 10.70 31.11
CA HIS A 457 -8.66 10.81 31.18
C HIS A 457 -9.33 9.49 31.59
N ASN A 458 -8.94 8.38 30.97
CA ASN A 458 -9.45 7.06 31.30
C ASN A 458 -9.10 6.66 32.75
N PHE A 459 -7.87 6.92 33.18
CA PHE A 459 -7.43 6.67 34.55
C PHE A 459 -8.30 7.42 35.58
N ASP A 460 -8.49 8.72 35.39
CA ASP A 460 -9.30 9.55 36.29
C ASP A 460 -10.76 9.08 36.35
N ALA A 461 -11.31 8.66 35.21
CA ALA A 461 -12.66 8.11 35.13
C ALA A 461 -12.80 6.81 35.95
N PHE A 462 -11.81 5.92 35.88
CA PHE A 462 -11.80 4.69 36.69
C PHE A 462 -11.62 4.97 38.19
N GLU A 463 -10.70 5.86 38.57
CA GLU A 463 -10.51 6.24 39.98
C GLU A 463 -11.79 6.86 40.57
N LYS A 464 -12.48 7.70 39.80
CA LYS A 464 -13.77 8.26 40.21
C LYS A 464 -14.84 7.18 40.39
N ALA A 465 -14.96 6.26 39.43
CA ALA A 465 -15.93 5.17 39.50
C ALA A 465 -15.70 4.25 40.72
N ASP A 466 -14.44 3.99 41.06
CA ASP A 466 -14.08 3.19 42.24
C ASP A 466 -14.37 3.93 43.55
N ALA A 467 -14.15 5.25 43.59
CA ALA A 467 -14.52 6.08 44.74
C ALA A 467 -16.04 6.11 44.96
N ASP A 468 -16.83 6.24 43.89
CA ASP A 468 -18.30 6.27 43.97
C ASP A 468 -18.86 4.92 44.44
N LYS A 469 -18.31 3.79 43.96
CA LYS A 469 -18.66 2.45 44.46
C LYS A 469 -18.37 2.24 45.94
N LYS A 470 -17.33 2.89 46.48
CA LYS A 470 -16.97 2.83 47.90
C LYS A 470 -17.87 3.70 48.78
N LYS A 471 -18.49 4.76 48.23
CA LYS A 471 -19.42 5.64 48.95
C LYS A 471 -20.86 5.12 48.97
N GLY A 472 -21.23 4.30 47.98
CA GLY A 472 -22.55 3.67 47.87
C GLY A 472 -22.66 2.28 48.53
N LYS A 473 -21.58 1.79 49.13
CA LYS A 473 -21.53 0.63 50.04
C LYS A 473 -21.35 1.14 51.45
#